data_AF-A0A3E4ZM11-F1
#
_entry.id   AF-A0A3E4ZM11-F1
#
_cell.length_a   1.000
_cell.length_b   1.000
_cell.length_c   1.000
_cell.angle_alpha   90.00
_cell.angle_beta   90.00
_cell.angle_gamma   90.00
#
_symmetry.space_group_name_H-M   'P 1'
#
loop_
_entity.id
_entity.type
_entity.pdbx_description
1 polymer ?
#
loop_
_entity_poly.entity_id
_entity_poly.type
_entity_poly.pdbx_seq_one_letter_code
_entity_poly.pdbx_strand_id
1 'polypeptide(L)'
;MIKALIWAIISLLMLFVMTSGISIQLKPFRIDITYPYFGLGIVLTAIGLTLCIGSAYYYGISNNQYKDGYKKGFHAGVEYVIEFAKQKKNEE
;
A
#
# COMPACT_ATOMS: atom_id res chain seq x y z
N MET A 1 14.88 -8.41 2.70
CA MET A 1 14.53 -6.98 2.47
C MET A 1 15.38 -6.37 1.35
N ILE A 2 16.72 -6.44 1.42
CA ILE A 2 17.63 -5.93 0.37
C ILE A 2 17.30 -6.40 -1.06
N LYS A 3 16.94 -7.68 -1.26
CA LYS A 3 16.56 -8.19 -2.58
C LYS A 3 15.37 -7.45 -3.20
N ALA A 4 14.33 -7.14 -2.40
CA ALA A 4 13.15 -6.43 -2.87
C ALA A 4 13.45 -4.96 -3.18
N LEU A 5 14.31 -4.33 -2.38
CA LEU A 5 14.79 -2.96 -2.61
C LEU A 5 15.54 -2.85 -3.94
N ILE A 6 16.42 -3.83 -4.24
CA ILE A 6 17.17 -3.88 -5.51
C ILE A 6 16.20 -3.96 -6.70
N TRP A 7 15.20 -4.84 -6.64
CA TRP A 7 14.18 -4.95 -7.70
C TRP A 7 13.38 -3.66 -7.89
N ALA A 8 13.04 -2.97 -6.81
CA ALA A 8 12.34 -1.69 -6.88
C ALA A 8 13.19 -0.61 -7.56
N ILE A 9 14.47 -0.51 -7.21
CA ILE A 9 15.41 0.45 -7.80
C ILE A 9 15.60 0.18 -9.30
N ILE A 10 15.77 -1.09 -9.69
CA ILE A 10 15.93 -1.49 -11.09
C ILE A 10 14.66 -1.13 -11.89
N SER A 11 13.47 -1.42 -11.35
CA SER A 11 12.21 -1.09 -12.00
C SER A 11 12.05 0.42 -12.21
N LEU A 12 12.40 1.21 -11.20
CA LEU A 12 12.35 2.67 -11.24
C LEU A 12 13.32 3.26 -12.28
N LEU A 13 14.53 2.70 -12.36
CA LEU A 13 15.53 3.07 -13.36
C LEU A 13 15.08 2.72 -14.78
N MET A 14 14.47 1.55 -14.98
CA MET A 14 13.90 1.18 -16.28
C MET A 14 12.80 2.15 -16.71
N LEU A 15 11.92 2.52 -15.78
CA LEU A 15 10.86 3.48 -16.05
C LEU A 15 11.42 4.85 -16.43
N PHE A 16 12.49 5.32 -15.77
CA PHE A 16 13.21 6.53 -16.15
C PHE A 16 13.80 6.42 -17.57
N VAL A 17 14.50 5.33 -17.87
CA VAL A 17 15.15 5.09 -19.18
C VAL A 17 14.13 5.09 -20.32
N MET A 18 12.99 4.41 -20.12
CA MET A 18 11.93 4.33 -21.13
C MET A 18 11.23 5.66 -21.41
N THR A 19 11.15 6.55 -20.41
CA THR A 19 10.39 7.80 -20.50
C THR A 19 11.24 9.02 -20.82
N SER A 20 12.54 8.97 -20.54
CA SER A 20 13.46 10.10 -20.71
C SER A 20 14.00 10.26 -22.15
N GLY A 21 13.69 9.32 -23.05
CA GLY A 21 14.09 9.40 -24.46
C GLY A 21 15.60 9.37 -24.64
N ILE A 22 16.23 8.32 -24.09
CA ILE A 22 17.68 8.13 -24.14
C ILE A 22 18.11 7.67 -25.53
N SER A 23 19.04 8.41 -26.13
CA SER A 23 19.69 8.07 -27.39
C SER A 23 21.17 7.79 -27.12
N ILE A 24 21.63 6.58 -27.50
CA ILE A 24 23.04 6.19 -27.39
C ILE A 24 23.62 6.13 -28.81
N GLN A 25 24.53 7.05 -29.12
CA GLN A 25 25.35 6.97 -30.33
C GLN A 25 26.69 6.32 -29.97
N LEU A 26 27.13 5.37 -30.79
CA LEU A 26 28.37 4.63 -30.56
C LEU A 26 29.61 5.32 -31.16
N LYS A 27 29.44 6.21 -32.15
CA LYS A 27 30.55 6.89 -32.82
C LYS A 27 30.18 8.31 -33.30
N PRO A 28 30.70 9.37 -32.63
CA PRO A 28 31.37 9.36 -31.33
C PRO A 28 30.43 8.87 -30.21
N PHE A 29 30.99 8.36 -29.09
CA PHE A 29 30.17 7.91 -27.97
C PHE A 29 29.45 9.10 -27.32
N ARG A 30 28.13 9.18 -27.48
CA ARG A 30 27.27 10.26 -26.97
C ARG A 30 26.01 9.65 -26.37
N ILE A 31 25.70 10.03 -25.13
CA ILE A 31 24.43 9.70 -24.48
C ILE A 31 23.67 11.01 -24.38
N ASP A 32 22.60 11.11 -25.16
CA ASP A 32 21.70 12.25 -25.12
C ASP A 32 20.40 11.85 -24.44
N ILE A 33 19.93 12.68 -23.51
CA ILE A 33 18.67 12.51 -22.81
C ILE A 33 17.76 13.63 -23.25
N THR A 34 16.74 13.28 -24.05
CA THR A 34 15.89 14.29 -24.69
C THR A 34 14.96 14.96 -23.68
N TYR A 35 14.44 14.20 -22.71
CA TYR A 35 13.43 14.68 -21.77
C TYR A 35 13.73 14.22 -20.32
N PRO A 36 14.84 14.68 -19.71
CA PRO A 36 15.25 14.23 -18.38
C PRO A 36 14.21 14.56 -17.30
N TYR A 37 13.63 15.77 -17.34
CA TYR A 37 12.64 16.21 -16.35
C TYR A 37 11.30 15.49 -16.48
N PHE A 38 10.91 15.11 -17.70
CA PHE A 38 9.70 14.33 -17.91
C PHE A 38 9.84 12.93 -17.31
N GLY A 39 10.96 12.24 -17.60
CA GLY A 39 11.22 10.93 -17.00
C GLY A 39 11.33 10.98 -15.47
N LEU A 40 11.99 12.02 -14.93
CA LEU A 40 12.04 12.25 -13.48
C LEU A 40 10.64 12.48 -12.89
N GLY A 41 9.79 13.23 -13.59
CA GLY A 41 8.40 13.49 -13.18
C GLY A 41 7.60 12.20 -13.03
N ILE A 42 7.65 11.31 -14.02
CA ILE A 42 6.92 10.03 -13.96
C ILE A 42 7.44 9.14 -12.82
N VAL A 43 8.77 9.11 -12.60
CA VAL A 43 9.37 8.38 -11.48
C VAL A 43 8.84 8.89 -10.13
N LEU A 44 8.83 10.20 -9.93
CA LEU A 44 8.33 10.82 -8.69
C LEU A 44 6.83 10.55 -8.50
N THR A 45 6.03 10.62 -9.57
CA THR A 45 4.60 10.27 -9.53
C THR A 45 4.39 8.81 -9.15
N ALA A 46 5.18 7.88 -9.70
CA ALA A 46 5.07 6.45 -9.37
C ALA A 46 5.40 6.17 -7.89
N ILE A 47 6.43 6.82 -7.34
CA ILE A 47 6.75 6.75 -5.91
C ILE A 47 5.59 7.32 -5.09
N GLY A 48 5.10 8.51 -5.45
CA GLY A 48 3.99 9.17 -4.75
C GLY A 48 2.73 8.31 -4.71
N LEU A 49 2.31 7.76 -5.85
CA LEU A 49 1.15 6.87 -5.94
C LEU A 49 1.33 5.60 -5.10
N THR A 50 2.52 4.98 -5.14
CA THR A 50 2.83 3.78 -4.35
C THR A 50 2.76 4.07 -2.86
N LEU A 51 3.28 5.22 -2.41
CA LEU A 51 3.20 5.65 -1.01
C LEU A 51 1.75 5.97 -0.61
N CYS A 52 0.98 6.62 -1.46
CA CYS A 52 -0.44 6.92 -1.20
C CYS A 52 -1.28 5.64 -1.06
N ILE A 53 -1.15 4.71 -2.00
CA ILE A 53 -1.87 3.42 -1.96
C ILE A 53 -1.40 2.59 -0.77
N GLY A 54 -0.08 2.53 -0.54
CA GLY A 54 0.48 1.82 0.61
C GLY A 54 -0.03 2.37 1.93
N SER A 55 -0.08 3.69 2.08
CA SER A 55 -0.60 4.36 3.26
C SER A 55 -2.09 4.10 3.45
N ALA A 56 -2.89 4.17 2.38
CA ALA A 56 -4.32 3.86 2.45
C ALA A 56 -4.58 2.40 2.82
N TYR A 57 -3.79 1.46 2.29
CA TYR A 57 -3.88 0.04 2.62
C TYR A 57 -3.47 -0.22 4.09
N TYR A 58 -2.40 0.42 4.55
CA TYR A 58 -1.93 0.28 5.93
C TYR A 58 -2.91 0.90 6.92
N TYR A 59 -3.44 2.08 6.58
CA TYR A 59 -4.50 2.74 7.35
C TYR A 59 -5.76 1.88 7.38
N GLY A 60 -6.19 1.31 6.26
CA GLY A 60 -7.33 0.40 6.21
C GLY A 60 -7.15 -0.86 7.07
N ILE A 61 -5.92 -1.38 7.18
CA ILE A 61 -5.58 -2.49 8.08
C ILE A 61 -5.59 -2.07 9.54
N SER A 62 -5.02 -0.91 9.89
CA SER A 62 -4.97 -0.43 11.28
C SER A 62 -6.33 0.05 11.79
N ASN A 63 -7.14 0.64 10.90
CA ASN A 63 -8.50 1.10 11.17
C ASN A 63 -9.55 0.04 10.84
N ASN A 64 -9.17 -1.24 10.73
CA ASN A 64 -10.10 -2.34 10.50
C ASN A 64 -10.93 -2.63 11.77
N GLN A 65 -11.69 -1.62 12.21
CA GLN A 65 -12.75 -1.67 13.22
C GLN A 65 -13.83 -2.69 12.85
N TYR A 66 -13.81 -3.25 11.64
CA TYR A 66 -14.72 -4.31 11.20
C TYR A 66 -14.47 -5.63 11.94
N LYS A 67 -13.20 -6.01 12.17
CA LYS A 67 -12.87 -7.21 12.97
C LYS A 67 -13.17 -7.02 14.45
N ASP A 68 -12.88 -5.83 14.98
CA ASP A 68 -13.14 -5.50 16.38
C ASP A 68 -14.63 -5.30 16.68
N GLY A 69 -15.37 -4.72 15.73
CA GLY A 69 -16.82 -4.51 15.82
C GLY A 69 -17.60 -5.83 15.82
N TYR A 70 -17.24 -6.78 14.95
CA TYR A 70 -17.86 -8.11 14.95
C TYR A 70 -17.57 -8.87 16.25
N LYS A 71 -16.33 -8.80 16.74
CA LYS A 71 -15.92 -9.43 17.99
C LYS A 71 -16.66 -8.83 19.20
N LYS A 72 -16.79 -7.49 19.26
CA LYS A 72 -17.57 -6.80 20.31
C LYS A 72 -19.06 -7.12 20.23
N GLY A 73 -19.65 -7.11 19.04
CA GLY A 73 -21.07 -7.43 18.85
C GLY A 73 -21.40 -8.88 19.25
N PHE A 74 -20.53 -9.83 18.91
CA PHE A 74 -20.67 -11.22 19.33
C PHE A 74 -20.56 -11.37 20.86
N HIS A 75 -19.60 -10.70 21.49
CA HIS A 75 -19.42 -10.77 22.95
C HIS A 75 -20.60 -10.17 23.72
N ALA A 76 -21.11 -9.02 23.26
CA ALA A 76 -22.30 -8.38 23.83
C ALA A 76 -23.56 -9.26 23.67
N GLY A 77 -23.72 -9.94 22.53
CA GLY A 77 -24.81 -10.89 22.32
C GLY A 77 -24.74 -12.09 23.26
N VAL A 78 -23.55 -12.62 23.51
CA VAL A 78 -23.34 -13.72 24.47
C VAL A 78 -23.64 -13.28 25.91
N GLU A 79 -23.18 -12.10 26.32
CA GLU A 79 -23.48 -11.53 27.64
C GLU A 79 -24.99 -11.35 27.85
N TYR A 80 -25.70 -10.81 26.85
CA TYR A 80 -27.14 -10.62 26.92
C TYR A 80 -27.90 -11.95 27.15
N VAL A 81 -27.51 -13.00 26.43
CA VAL A 81 -28.13 -14.34 26.58
C VAL A 81 -27.84 -14.94 27.96
N ILE A 82 -26.63 -14.74 28.49
CA ILE A 82 -26.26 -15.21 29.83
C ILE A 82 -27.05 -14.48 30.92
N GLU A 83 -27.20 -13.15 30.81
CA GLU A 83 -28.02 -12.36 31.74
C GLU A 83 -29.50 -12.77 31.69
N PHE A 84 -30.05 -12.94 30.50
CA PHE A 84 -31.43 -13.40 30.32
C PHE A 84 -31.66 -14.77 30.98
N ALA A 85 -30.73 -15.72 30.80
CA ALA A 85 -30.81 -17.03 31.44
C ALA A 85 -30.71 -16.96 32.97
N LYS A 86 -29.89 -16.04 33.52
CA LYS A 86 -29.79 -15.81 34.96
C LYS A 86 -31.07 -15.19 35.54
N GLN A 87 -31.69 -14.24 34.84
CA GLN A 87 -32.96 -13.65 35.26
C GLN A 87 -34.07 -14.70 35.31
N LYS A 88 -34.22 -15.50 34.26
CA LYS A 88 -35.21 -16.59 34.24
C LYS A 88 -35.03 -17.62 35.36
N LYS A 89 -33.78 -17.92 35.74
CA LYS A 89 -33.48 -18.87 36.81
C LYS A 89 -33.77 -18.33 38.22
N ASN A 90 -33.79 -17.00 38.39
CA ASN A 90 -34.14 -16.35 39.65
C ASN A 90 -35.64 -16.04 39.79
N GLU A 91 -36.40 -16.18 38.70
CA GLU A 91 -37.86 -16.05 38.68
C GLU A 91 -38.60 -17.39 38.91
N GLU A 92 -37.87 -18.53 38.90
CA GLU A 92 -38.30 -19.85 39.38
C GLU A 92 -37.98 -20.04 40.87
#